data_AF-A0A7V2PIP6-F1
#
_entry.id   AF-A0A7V2PIP6-F1
#
_cell.length_a   1.000
_cell.length_b   1.000
_cell.length_c   1.000
_cell.angle_alpha   90.00
_cell.angle_beta   90.00
_cell.angle_gamma   90.00
#
_symmetry.space_group_name_H-M   'P 1'
#
loop_
_entity.id
_entity.type
_entity.pdbx_description
1 polymer ?
#
loop_
_entity_poly.entity_id
_entity_poly.type
_entity_poly.pdbx_seq_one_letter_code
_entity_poly.pdbx_strand_id
1 'polypeptide(L)' 'MMIKASCPYCHNRWLLTDETIALAIENSPKKGRSIGVECPRCRKLVKVARPKRPPAPPPQEEAEAG' A
#
# COMPACT_ATOMS: atom_id res chain seq x y z
N MET A 1 2.36 0.65 -11.57
CA MET A 1 1.70 1.99 -11.54
C MET A 1 2.32 2.81 -10.43
N MET A 2 2.63 4.11 -10.61
CA MET A 2 3.29 4.92 -9.57
C MET A 2 2.30 5.87 -8.90
N ILE A 3 2.02 5.69 -7.60
CA ILE A 3 1.12 6.57 -6.84
C ILE A 3 1.95 7.53 -6.00
N LYS A 4 1.72 8.84 -6.15
CA LYS A 4 2.33 9.84 -5.27
C LYS A 4 1.58 9.89 -3.95
N ALA A 5 2.26 9.56 -2.85
CA ALA A 5 1.75 9.69 -1.50
C ALA A 5 2.37 10.91 -0.80
N SER A 6 1.58 11.58 0.03
CA SER A 6 2.03 12.69 0.86
C SER A 6 1.62 12.42 2.30
N CYS A 7 2.57 12.51 3.23
CA CYS A 7 2.29 12.29 4.65
C CYS A 7 1.74 13.59 5.26
N PRO A 8 0.53 13.59 5.82
CA PRO A 8 -0.03 14.78 6.47
C PRO A 8 0.68 15.12 7.80
N TYR A 9 1.46 14.19 8.37
CA TYR A 9 2.14 14.40 9.65
C TYR A 9 3.51 15.07 9.49
N CYS A 10 4.33 14.60 8.54
CA CYS A 10 5.70 15.11 8.34
C CYS A 10 5.90 15.82 7.00
N HIS A 11 4.83 15.96 6.21
CA HIS A 11 4.82 16.59 4.88
C HIS A 11 5.76 15.95 3.85
N ASN A 12 6.32 14.78 4.16
CA ASN A 12 7.14 14.02 3.23
C ASN A 12 6.30 13.55 2.04
N ARG A 13 6.86 13.64 0.84
CA ARG A 13 6.24 13.15 -0.39
C ARG A 13 7.11 12.02 -0.94
N TRP A 14 6.49 10.89 -1.25
CA TRP A 14 7.20 9.74 -1.83
C TRP A 14 6.33 9.04 -2.86
N LEU A 15 6.99 8.22 -3.67
CA LEU A 15 6.33 7.38 -4.65
C LEU A 15 6.08 6.01 -4.01
N LEU A 16 4.83 5.57 -4.05
CA LEU A 16 4.46 4.20 -3.71
C LEU A 16 4.75 3.30 -4.91
N THR A 17 5.52 2.25 -4.66
CA THR A 17 5.76 1.17 -5.61
C THR A 17 4.57 0.21 -5.64
N ASP A 18 4.47 -0.57 -6.71
CA ASP A 18 3.48 -1.64 -6.88
C ASP A 18 3.50 -2.61 -5.68
N GLU A 19 4.69 -3.01 -5.22
CA GLU A 19 4.86 -3.86 -4.02
C GLU A 19 4.28 -3.23 -2.76
N THR A 20 4.58 -1.95 -2.50
CA THR A 20 4.05 -1.24 -1.32
C THR A 20 2.52 -1.19 -1.36
N ILE A 21 1.95 -0.99 -2.55
CA ILE A 21 0.51 -0.96 -2.75
C ILE A 21 -0.10 -2.35 -2.54
N ALA A 22 0.51 -3.40 -3.08
CA ALA A 22 0.05 -4.78 -2.93
C ALA A 22 0.02 -5.19 -1.45
N LEU A 23 1.14 -4.99 -0.74
CA LEU A 23 1.24 -5.24 0.70
C LEU A 23 0.21 -4.44 1.50
N ALA A 24 0.01 -3.16 1.17
CA ALA A 24 -0.98 -2.32 1.81
C ALA A 24 -2.43 -2.74 1.51
N ILE A 25 -2.69 -3.34 0.35
CA ILE A 25 -4.00 -3.92 0.02
C ILE A 25 -4.23 -5.20 0.82
N GLU A 26 -3.24 -6.10 0.87
CA GLU A 26 -3.31 -7.36 1.63
C GLU A 26 -3.53 -7.10 3.14
N ASN A 27 -2.80 -6.14 3.70
CA ASN A 27 -2.94 -5.75 5.10
C ASN A 27 -4.19 -4.89 5.39
N SER A 28 -4.96 -4.50 4.37
CA SER A 28 -6.19 -3.74 4.58
C SER A 28 -7.41 -4.66 4.42
N PRO A 29 -7.98 -5.18 5.53
CA PRO A 29 -9.10 -6.12 5.48
C PRO A 29 -10.40 -5.51 4.94
N LYS A 30 -10.44 -4.18 4.75
CA LYS A 30 -11.59 -3.49 4.18
C LYS A 30 -11.38 -3.26 2.69
N LYS A 31 -12.33 -3.73 1.86
CA LYS A 31 -12.56 -3.27 0.48
C LYS A 31 -13.00 -1.79 0.44
N GLY A 32 -12.30 -0.90 1.15
CA GLY A 32 -12.52 0.52 1.15
C GLY A 32 -11.94 1.18 -0.10
N ARG A 33 -12.31 2.45 -0.31
CA ARG A 33 -11.74 3.32 -1.36
C ARG A 33 -10.30 3.77 -1.06
N SER A 34 -9.75 3.41 0.09
CA SER A 34 -8.42 3.84 0.55
C SER A 34 -7.65 2.67 1.17
N ILE A 35 -6.32 2.70 1.01
CA ILE A 35 -5.38 1.77 1.64
C ILE A 35 -4.50 2.54 2.63
N GLY A 36 -4.05 1.87 3.69
CA GLY A 36 -3.10 2.43 4.65
C GLY A 36 -1.68 2.10 4.23
N VAL A 37 -0.86 3.11 3.97
CA VAL A 37 0.57 2.97 3.66
C VAL A 37 1.40 3.62 4.75
N GLU A 38 2.52 3.01 5.12
CA GLU A 38 3.42 3.59 6.11
C GLU A 38 4.31 4.67 5.47
N CYS A 39 4.47 5.80 6.17
CA CYS A 39 5.42 6.83 5.74
C CYS A 39 6.86 6.42 6.07
N PRO A 40 7.80 6.38 5.10
CA PRO A 40 9.17 5.97 5.36
C PRO A 40 9.95 6.94 6.27
N ARG A 41 9.46 8.18 6.43
CA ARG A 41 10.14 9.21 7.21
C ARG A 41 9.72 9.24 8.68
N CYS A 42 8.42 9.16 8.95
CA CYS A 42 7.87 9.27 10.32
C CYS A 42 7.16 8.00 10.80
N ARG A 43 7.13 6.94 9.99
CA ARG A 43 6.46 5.65 10.25
C ARG A 43 4.99 5.77 10.66
N LYS A 44 4.32 6.86 10.30
CA LYS A 44 2.88 7.03 10.50
C LYS A 44 2.12 6.37 9.36
N LEU A 45 1.00 5.73 9.69
CA LEU A 45 0.06 5.20 8.71
C LEU A 45 -0.69 6.34 8.00
N VAL A 46 -0.58 6.39 6.69
CA VAL A 46 -1.20 7.39 5.82
C VAL A 46 -2.22 6.71 4.93
N LYS A 47 -3.44 7.27 4.88
CA LYS A 47 -4.51 6.75 4.02
C LYS A 47 -4.34 7.34 2.62
N VAL A 48 -4.12 6.48 1.63
CA VAL A 48 -4.05 6.86 0.22
C VAL A 48 -5.19 6.24 -0.56
N ALA A 49 -5.61 6.87 -1.65
CA ALA A 49 -6.67 6.33 -2.50
C ALA A 49 -6.25 4.98 -3.09
N ARG A 50 -7.14 3.99 -3.03
CA ARG A 50 -6.90 2.69 -3.64
C ARG A 50 -6.93 2.85 -5.16
N PRO A 51 -5.91 2.35 -5.89
CA PRO A 51 -5.95 2.39 -7.35
C PRO A 51 -7.12 1.54 -7.88
N LYS A 52 -7.77 2.01 -8.95
CA LYS A 52 -8.87 1.30 -9.62
C LYS A 52 -8.45 -0.07 -10.17
N ARG A 53 -7.22 -0.17 -10.67
CA ARG A 53 -6.60 -1.42 -11.09
C ARG A 53 -5.52 -1.76 -10.06
N PRO A 54 -5.79 -2.66 -9.10
CA PRO A 54 -4.75 -3.11 -8.21
C PRO A 54 -3.65 -3.78 -9.04
N PRO A 55 -2.38 -3.65 -8.63
CA PRO A 55 -1.33 -4.47 -9.18
C PRO A 55 -1.65 -5.95 -8.94
N ALA A 56 -1.14 -6.84 -9.79
CA ALA A 56 -1.25 -8.26 -9.52
C ALA A 56 -0.69 -8.51 -8.12
N PRO A 57 -1.38 -9.27 -7.25
CA PRO A 57 -0.80 -9.64 -5.97
C PRO A 57 0.58 -10.27 -6.25
N PRO A 58 1.57 -10.08 -5.37
CA PRO A 58 2.76 -10.93 -5.44
C PRO A 58 2.27 -12.39 -5.47
N PRO A 59 2.92 -13.29 -6.22
CA PRO A 59 2.59 -14.71 -6.15
C PRO A 59 2.61 -15.05 -4.66
N GLN A 60 1.42 -15.34 -4.12
CA GLN A 60 1.31 -15.86 -2.77
C GLN A 60 2.05 -17.17 -2.88
N GLU A 61 3.30 -17.21 -2.43
CA GLU A 61 4.06 -18.45 -2.37
C GLU A 61 3.16 -19.40 -1.61
N GLU A 62 2.62 -20.36 -2.36
CA GLU A 62 1.75 -21.39 -1.86
C GLU A 62 2.51 -22.01 -0.70
N ALA A 63 2.08 -21.66 0.52
CA ALA A 63 2.32 -22.48 1.69
C ALA A 63 1.54 -23.77 1.45
N GLU A 64 2.04 -24.58 0.51
CA GLU A 64 1.69 -25.97 0.36
C GLU A 64 2.08 -26.64 1.67
N ALA A 65 1.04 -26.95 2.44
CA ALA A 65 1.04 -28.07 3.34
C ALA A 65 1.38 -29.33 2.55
N GLY A 66 2.40 -30.06 3.00
CA GLY A 66 2.76 -31.38 2.48
C GLY A 66 3.86 -32.01 3.30
#